data_AF-A0A7S0TMX6-F1
#
_entry.id   AF-A0A7S0TMX6-F1
#
_cell.length_a   1.000
_cell.length_b   1.000
_cell.length_c   1.000
_cell.angle_alpha   90.00
_cell.angle_beta   90.00
_cell.angle_gamma   90.00
#
_symmetry.space_group_name_H-M   'P 1'
#
loop_
_entity.id
_entity.type
_entity.pdbx_description
1 polymer ?
#
loop_
_entity_poly.entity_id
_entity_poly.type
_entity_poly.pdbx_seq_one_letter_code
_entity_poly.pdbx_strand_id
1 'polypeptide(L)'
;GRGHTKGFAERIPHLSAMAKAADVHLAIVLVICLVGGCSSLVIPLPAAKPAVSLEGISLPRVSDGEKVNLGAALAATTGKTLLVLGSYPGDFNTVEYAQKVRAFWPKLQEKGVDRCMMVVNGEQSSCTKLSSLLDLPPELELFADPTGEAGRGFGVSRGFRPDDSSLPPALKLFAMGIGIGPPWMTLPAVLQGYFGRPDGRREWIEAALKQGQLAGRWPSVLELDGEGNVEGNRFDDTPLVSGWGQRPFELATLRLQNLASLQLKHRDELKHVDDRCLTQLGGCCVVGTGGEAVYSWVDRGLCDVPDMEDILECI
;
A
#
# COMPACT_ATOMS: atom_id res chain seq x y z
N GLY A 1 -68.07 -10.12 -30.36
CA GLY A 1 -66.73 -10.21 -30.95
C GLY A 1 -65.75 -10.64 -29.89
N ARG A 2 -64.84 -11.56 -30.23
CA ARG A 2 -63.69 -12.09 -29.46
C ARG A 2 -62.82 -10.94 -28.91
N GLY A 3 -62.02 -11.01 -27.84
CA GLY A 3 -61.50 -12.13 -27.05
C GLY A 3 -60.58 -11.64 -25.91
N HIS A 4 -60.04 -12.62 -25.17
CA HIS A 4 -59.13 -12.62 -24.01
C HIS A 4 -58.04 -11.53 -23.93
N THR A 5 -57.68 -11.04 -22.73
CA THR A 5 -56.70 -11.70 -21.84
C THR A 5 -56.91 -11.34 -20.36
N LYS A 6 -57.23 -12.36 -19.56
CA LYS A 6 -56.96 -12.41 -18.12
C LYS A 6 -55.74 -13.30 -17.90
N GLY A 7 -54.88 -12.91 -16.97
CA GLY A 7 -54.10 -13.85 -16.16
C GLY A 7 -52.59 -13.83 -16.38
N PHE A 8 -51.87 -13.13 -15.50
CA PHE A 8 -50.54 -13.57 -15.04
C PHE A 8 -50.07 -12.87 -13.73
N ALA A 9 -50.98 -12.64 -12.77
CA ALA A 9 -50.59 -12.01 -11.49
C ALA A 9 -51.07 -12.76 -10.23
N GLU A 10 -51.68 -13.93 -10.37
CA GLU A 10 -52.11 -14.76 -9.24
C GLU A 10 -51.52 -16.15 -9.34
N ARG A 11 -50.26 -16.29 -8.92
CA ARG A 11 -49.69 -17.52 -8.36
C ARG A 11 -48.32 -17.20 -7.76
N ILE A 12 -48.06 -17.75 -6.56
CA ILE A 12 -46.84 -17.75 -5.75
C ILE A 12 -46.79 -16.67 -4.64
N PRO A 13 -47.47 -16.90 -3.50
CA PRO A 13 -47.33 -16.10 -2.29
C PRO A 13 -45.94 -16.24 -1.60
N HIS A 14 -45.08 -17.17 -2.02
CA HIS A 14 -43.75 -17.38 -1.43
C HIS A 14 -42.65 -16.40 -1.93
N LEU A 15 -42.85 -15.72 -3.05
CA LEU A 15 -41.85 -14.77 -3.59
C LEU A 15 -41.91 -13.38 -2.92
N SER A 16 -43.09 -12.98 -2.42
CA SER A 16 -43.27 -11.69 -1.73
C SER A 16 -42.64 -11.66 -0.33
N ALA A 17 -42.60 -12.81 0.36
CA ALA A 17 -41.96 -12.93 1.68
C ALA A 17 -40.43 -12.95 1.59
N MET A 18 -39.87 -13.57 0.54
CA MET A 18 -38.41 -13.56 0.31
C MET A 18 -37.88 -12.19 -0.12
N ALA A 19 -38.64 -11.42 -0.91
CA ALA A 19 -38.25 -10.05 -1.26
C ALA A 19 -38.22 -9.13 -0.02
N LYS A 20 -39.20 -9.24 0.88
CA LYS A 20 -39.22 -8.46 2.14
C LYS A 20 -38.16 -8.90 3.15
N ALA A 21 -37.80 -10.18 3.20
CA ALA A 21 -36.71 -10.66 4.07
C ALA A 21 -35.33 -10.24 3.54
N ALA A 22 -35.14 -10.24 2.21
CA ALA A 22 -33.92 -9.75 1.57
C ALA A 22 -33.73 -8.23 1.78
N ASP A 23 -34.81 -7.44 1.72
CA ASP A 23 -34.76 -5.99 1.99
C ASP A 23 -34.43 -5.67 3.46
N VAL A 24 -34.94 -6.45 4.41
CA VAL A 24 -34.63 -6.24 5.84
C VAL A 24 -33.19 -6.65 6.17
N HIS A 25 -32.66 -7.72 5.56
CA HIS A 25 -31.26 -8.08 5.74
C HIS A 25 -30.31 -7.09 5.04
N LEU A 26 -30.65 -6.60 3.85
CA LEU A 26 -29.88 -5.57 3.15
C LEU A 26 -29.90 -4.25 3.91
N ALA A 27 -31.04 -3.86 4.48
CA ALA A 27 -31.18 -2.68 5.32
C ALA A 27 -30.43 -2.80 6.66
N ILE A 28 -30.42 -3.99 7.30
CA ILE A 28 -29.66 -4.23 8.53
C ILE A 28 -28.15 -4.20 8.25
N VAL A 29 -27.70 -4.75 7.12
CA VAL A 29 -26.28 -4.64 6.70
C VAL A 29 -25.92 -3.18 6.41
N LEU A 30 -26.80 -2.41 5.75
CA LEU A 30 -26.56 -0.98 5.50
C LEU A 30 -26.55 -0.13 6.78
N VAL A 31 -27.39 -0.46 7.77
CA VAL A 31 -27.49 0.28 9.04
C VAL A 31 -26.31 -0.05 9.96
N ILE A 32 -25.78 -1.27 9.95
CA ILE A 32 -24.56 -1.61 10.69
C ILE A 32 -23.34 -0.88 10.11
N CYS A 33 -23.30 -0.60 8.79
CA CYS A 33 -22.26 0.21 8.16
C CYS A 33 -22.32 1.72 8.50
N LEU A 34 -23.41 2.22 9.10
CA LEU A 34 -23.61 3.65 9.34
C LEU A 34 -23.32 4.11 10.77
N VAL A 35 -23.04 3.19 11.72
CA VAL A 35 -22.89 3.53 13.15
C VAL A 35 -21.45 3.35 13.68
N GLY A 36 -20.51 2.92 12.84
CA GLY A 36 -19.07 2.98 13.14
C GLY A 36 -18.33 3.44 11.89
N GLY A 37 -17.36 4.36 12.04
CA GLY A 37 -16.61 5.00 10.95
C GLY A 37 -15.73 4.09 10.08
N CYS A 38 -16.08 2.82 9.89
CA CYS A 38 -15.48 1.95 8.91
C CYS A 38 -16.16 2.20 7.56
N SER A 39 -15.55 3.05 6.74
CA SER A 39 -15.79 2.98 5.29
C SER A 39 -15.56 1.53 4.89
N SER A 40 -16.62 0.81 4.48
CA SER A 40 -16.51 -0.60 4.09
C SER A 40 -15.64 -0.70 2.84
N LEU A 41 -14.34 -0.85 3.03
CA LEU A 41 -13.37 -1.05 1.97
C LEU A 41 -13.70 -2.40 1.32
N VAL A 42 -14.11 -2.38 0.05
CA VAL A 42 -14.27 -3.61 -0.74
C VAL A 42 -12.86 -4.12 -1.04
N ILE A 43 -12.37 -5.00 -0.17
CA ILE A 43 -11.09 -5.68 -0.34
C ILE A 43 -11.29 -6.84 -1.33
N PRO A 44 -10.41 -7.03 -2.33
CA PRO A 44 -10.47 -8.18 -3.22
C PRO A 44 -10.49 -9.50 -2.42
N LEU A 45 -11.30 -10.48 -2.85
CA LEU A 45 -11.36 -11.80 -2.20
C LEU A 45 -9.97 -12.47 -2.01
N PRO A 46 -9.01 -12.37 -2.96
CA PRO A 46 -7.67 -12.91 -2.74
C PRO A 46 -6.93 -12.22 -1.58
N ALA A 47 -7.00 -10.88 -1.49
CA ALA A 47 -6.40 -10.11 -0.40
C ALA A 47 -7.02 -10.41 0.98
N ALA A 48 -8.28 -10.89 1.01
CA ALA A 48 -8.91 -11.39 2.23
C ALA A 48 -8.41 -12.77 2.67
N LYS A 49 -7.70 -13.52 1.80
CA LYS A 49 -7.15 -14.85 2.07
C LYS A 49 -5.70 -14.97 1.57
N PRO A 50 -4.77 -14.16 2.11
CA PRO A 50 -3.42 -14.02 1.60
C PRO A 50 -2.65 -15.34 1.49
N ALA A 51 -2.69 -16.17 2.53
CA ALA A 51 -2.00 -17.46 2.55
C ALA A 51 -2.45 -18.39 1.41
N VAL A 52 -3.75 -18.38 1.08
CA VAL A 52 -4.31 -19.17 -0.03
C VAL A 52 -3.97 -18.53 -1.37
N SER A 53 -4.11 -17.21 -1.48
CA SER A 53 -3.85 -16.49 -2.74
C SER A 53 -2.39 -16.54 -3.22
N LEU A 54 -1.47 -16.76 -2.29
CA LEU A 54 -0.03 -16.82 -2.54
C LEU A 54 0.52 -18.25 -2.45
N GLU A 55 -0.37 -19.26 -2.39
CA GLU A 55 0.03 -20.66 -2.37
C GLU A 55 0.80 -21.00 -3.66
N GLY A 56 1.96 -21.64 -3.48
CA GLY A 56 2.82 -22.05 -4.60
C GLY A 56 3.71 -20.95 -5.15
N ILE A 57 3.53 -19.69 -4.75
CA ILE A 57 4.41 -18.59 -5.14
C ILE A 57 5.68 -18.67 -4.29
N SER A 58 6.80 -19.03 -4.93
CA SER A 58 8.09 -19.19 -4.28
C SER A 58 9.10 -18.17 -4.78
N LEU A 59 9.57 -17.31 -3.89
CA LEU A 59 10.46 -16.20 -4.20
C LEU A 59 11.79 -16.30 -3.44
N PRO A 60 12.91 -15.88 -4.06
CA PRO A 60 14.20 -15.81 -3.37
C PRO A 60 14.20 -14.64 -2.37
N ARG A 61 14.59 -14.93 -1.12
CA ARG A 61 14.93 -13.89 -0.13
C ARG A 61 16.21 -13.19 -0.57
N VAL A 62 16.25 -11.88 -0.44
CA VAL A 62 17.35 -11.04 -0.95
C VAL A 62 18.65 -11.26 -0.19
N SER A 63 18.59 -11.59 1.11
CA SER A 63 19.77 -11.76 1.98
C SER A 63 20.61 -12.98 1.65
N ASP A 64 19.99 -14.10 1.29
CA ASP A 64 20.64 -15.42 1.18
C ASP A 64 20.26 -16.19 -0.10
N GLY A 65 19.27 -15.72 -0.86
CA GLY A 65 18.75 -16.40 -2.04
C GLY A 65 17.86 -17.61 -1.73
N GLU A 66 17.54 -17.87 -0.45
CA GLU A 66 16.66 -18.96 -0.04
C GLU A 66 15.27 -18.75 -0.64
N LYS A 67 14.74 -19.78 -1.31
CA LYS A 67 13.41 -19.73 -1.88
C LYS A 67 12.35 -20.02 -0.83
N VAL A 68 11.50 -19.04 -0.54
CA VAL A 68 10.40 -19.17 0.42
C VAL A 68 9.08 -19.21 -0.33
N ASN A 69 8.25 -20.22 -0.05
CA ASN A 69 6.87 -20.26 -0.51
C ASN A 69 6.03 -19.32 0.36
N LEU A 70 5.53 -18.23 -0.22
CA LEU A 70 4.85 -17.17 0.51
C LEU A 70 3.58 -17.69 1.20
N GLY A 71 2.71 -18.37 0.46
CA GLY A 71 1.45 -18.89 1.01
C GLY A 71 1.66 -19.86 2.17
N ALA A 72 2.59 -20.81 2.01
CA ALA A 72 2.94 -21.75 3.07
C ALA A 72 3.57 -21.06 4.29
N ALA A 73 4.43 -20.06 4.07
CA ALA A 73 5.08 -19.31 5.15
C ALA A 73 4.08 -18.47 5.95
N LEU A 74 3.06 -17.89 5.29
CA LEU A 74 1.97 -17.20 5.96
C LEU A 74 1.06 -18.18 6.72
N ALA A 75 0.68 -19.31 6.10
CA ALA A 75 -0.13 -20.34 6.75
C ALA A 75 0.53 -20.94 8.00
N ALA A 76 1.87 -21.07 7.99
CA ALA A 76 2.65 -21.58 9.11
C ALA A 76 2.91 -20.54 10.22
N THR A 77 2.47 -19.29 10.04
CA THR A 77 2.66 -18.24 11.05
C THR A 77 1.91 -18.60 12.33
N THR A 78 2.61 -18.54 13.46
CA THR A 78 2.04 -18.73 14.80
C THR A 78 1.70 -17.40 15.49
N GLY A 79 2.47 -16.34 15.22
CA GLY A 79 2.24 -14.97 15.69
C GLY A 79 1.53 -14.09 14.68
N LYS A 80 1.94 -12.82 14.54
CA LYS A 80 1.50 -11.96 13.43
C LYS A 80 2.64 -11.70 12.45
N THR A 81 2.33 -11.80 11.15
CA THR A 81 3.26 -11.49 10.06
C THR A 81 2.70 -10.33 9.23
N LEU A 82 3.46 -9.24 9.12
CA LEU A 82 3.21 -8.19 8.13
C LEU A 82 3.75 -8.65 6.78
N LEU A 83 2.90 -8.66 5.76
CA LEU A 83 3.29 -8.82 4.37
C LEU A 83 3.06 -7.49 3.63
N VAL A 84 4.11 -6.95 3.03
CA VAL A 84 4.04 -5.82 2.11
C VAL A 84 4.33 -6.34 0.70
N LEU A 85 3.44 -6.01 -0.25
CA LEU A 85 3.66 -6.24 -1.68
C LEU A 85 3.91 -4.89 -2.33
N GLY A 86 5.19 -4.54 -2.50
CA GLY A 86 5.62 -3.36 -3.23
C GLY A 86 5.47 -3.53 -4.74
N SER A 87 5.38 -2.40 -5.42
CA SER A 87 5.63 -2.27 -6.86
C SER A 87 7.14 -2.41 -7.16
N TYR A 88 7.65 -1.79 -8.23
CA TYR A 88 9.09 -1.90 -8.56
C TYR A 88 9.95 -1.01 -7.62
N PRO A 89 11.27 -1.29 -7.46
CA PRO A 89 12.10 -0.65 -6.43
C PRO A 89 12.14 0.89 -6.47
N GLY A 90 12.12 1.47 -7.67
CA GLY A 90 12.14 2.92 -7.87
C GLY A 90 10.77 3.59 -7.91
N ASP A 91 9.69 2.91 -7.54
CA ASP A 91 8.34 3.48 -7.50
C ASP A 91 8.08 4.29 -6.22
N PHE A 92 7.13 5.23 -6.26
CA PHE A 92 6.73 6.00 -5.09
C PHE A 92 6.15 5.15 -3.96
N ASN A 93 5.27 4.18 -4.27
CA ASN A 93 4.60 3.40 -3.23
C ASN A 93 5.60 2.52 -2.51
N THR A 94 6.46 1.81 -3.25
CA THR A 94 7.49 0.92 -2.67
C THR A 94 8.45 1.68 -1.74
N VAL A 95 8.93 2.85 -2.18
CA VAL A 95 9.82 3.68 -1.34
C VAL A 95 9.08 4.17 -0.08
N GLU A 96 7.82 4.60 -0.21
CA GLU A 96 7.03 5.06 0.93
C GLU A 96 6.69 3.92 1.90
N TYR A 97 6.31 2.73 1.41
CA TYR A 97 6.14 1.53 2.22
C TYR A 97 7.40 1.21 3.01
N ALA A 98 8.56 1.15 2.34
CA ALA A 98 9.85 0.86 2.96
C ALA A 98 10.19 1.89 4.07
N GLN A 99 9.99 3.18 3.81
CA GLN A 99 10.21 4.25 4.79
C GLN A 99 9.25 4.16 6.00
N LYS A 100 7.96 3.92 5.74
CA LYS A 100 6.94 3.74 6.78
C LYS A 100 7.22 2.51 7.62
N VAL A 101 7.46 1.35 7.01
CA VAL A 101 7.78 0.10 7.74
C VAL A 101 9.01 0.32 8.62
N ARG A 102 10.10 0.88 8.10
CA ARG A 102 11.30 1.18 8.90
C ARG A 102 10.99 2.06 10.12
N ALA A 103 10.17 3.10 9.95
CA ALA A 103 9.84 4.02 11.03
C ALA A 103 8.90 3.40 12.09
N PHE A 104 7.95 2.57 11.65
CA PHE A 104 6.93 1.97 12.51
C PHE A 104 7.29 0.57 13.01
N TRP A 105 8.40 -0.02 12.55
CA TRP A 105 8.78 -1.38 12.88
C TRP A 105 8.82 -1.67 14.39
N PRO A 106 9.42 -0.80 15.25
CA PRO A 106 9.38 -1.01 16.70
C PRO A 106 7.95 -1.04 17.27
N LYS A 107 7.07 -0.13 16.83
CA LYS A 107 5.66 -0.09 17.28
C LYS A 107 4.87 -1.32 16.80
N LEU A 108 5.16 -1.81 15.59
CA LEU A 108 4.56 -3.04 15.07
C LEU A 108 4.97 -4.26 15.91
N GLN A 109 6.25 -4.35 16.30
CA GLN A 109 6.75 -5.39 17.20
C GLN A 109 6.10 -5.32 18.58
N GLU A 110 5.95 -4.12 19.15
CA GLU A 110 5.23 -3.92 20.42
C GLU A 110 3.77 -4.38 20.37
N LYS A 111 3.14 -4.33 19.18
CA LYS A 111 1.80 -4.85 18.89
C LYS A 111 1.76 -6.35 18.53
N GLY A 112 2.90 -7.03 18.62
CA GLY A 112 3.02 -8.48 18.39
C GLY A 112 3.16 -8.88 16.91
N VAL A 113 3.62 -7.96 16.04
CA VAL A 113 4.09 -8.33 14.70
C VAL A 113 5.52 -8.84 14.81
N ASP A 114 5.67 -10.17 14.77
CA ASP A 114 6.95 -10.85 15.00
C ASP A 114 7.81 -10.91 13.73
N ARG A 115 7.18 -10.75 12.56
CA ARG A 115 7.80 -10.98 11.26
C ARG A 115 7.30 -9.98 10.22
N CYS A 116 8.19 -9.47 9.38
CA CYS A 116 7.83 -8.66 8.22
C CYS A 116 8.46 -9.23 6.95
N MET A 117 7.60 -9.56 5.99
CA MET A 117 7.96 -9.98 4.64
C MET A 117 7.64 -8.84 3.68
N MET A 118 8.63 -8.33 2.95
CA MET A 118 8.44 -7.31 1.93
C MET A 118 8.80 -7.89 0.57
N VAL A 119 7.83 -8.06 -0.30
CA VAL A 119 8.03 -8.48 -1.69
C VAL A 119 8.12 -7.24 -2.57
N VAL A 120 9.13 -7.17 -3.43
CA VAL A 120 9.34 -6.03 -4.33
C VAL A 120 9.45 -6.52 -5.77
N ASN A 121 8.82 -5.80 -6.70
CA ASN A 121 8.80 -6.16 -8.12
C ASN A 121 10.12 -5.82 -8.83
N GLY A 122 11.21 -6.48 -8.42
CA GLY A 122 12.55 -6.24 -8.93
C GLY A 122 13.43 -7.47 -8.80
N GLU A 123 14.61 -7.40 -9.41
CA GLU A 123 15.66 -8.41 -9.22
C GLU A 123 16.33 -8.25 -7.85
N GLN A 124 17.01 -9.30 -7.40
CA GLN A 124 17.72 -9.31 -6.12
C GLN A 124 18.68 -8.12 -5.97
N SER A 125 19.45 -7.79 -7.02
CA SER A 125 20.39 -6.65 -7.04
C SER A 125 19.68 -5.31 -6.79
N SER A 126 18.56 -5.07 -7.48
CA SER A 126 17.76 -3.85 -7.33
C SER A 126 17.09 -3.75 -5.95
N CYS A 127 16.66 -4.88 -5.38
CA CYS A 127 16.11 -4.95 -4.03
C CYS A 127 17.19 -4.70 -2.97
N THR A 128 18.39 -5.27 -3.13
CA THR A 128 19.55 -4.96 -2.28
C THR A 128 19.89 -3.47 -2.33
N LYS A 129 19.85 -2.87 -3.54
CA LYS A 129 20.10 -1.43 -3.70
C LYS A 129 19.05 -0.59 -2.98
N LEU A 130 17.77 -0.91 -3.13
CA LEU A 130 16.68 -0.25 -2.39
C LEU A 130 16.89 -0.34 -0.88
N SER A 131 17.18 -1.54 -0.37
CA SER A 131 17.43 -1.79 1.05
C SER A 131 18.58 -0.96 1.59
N SER A 132 19.70 -0.89 0.84
CA SER A 132 20.87 -0.10 1.20
C SER A 132 20.59 1.40 1.14
N LEU A 133 19.87 1.87 0.12
CA LEU A 133 19.55 3.28 -0.02
C LEU A 133 18.65 3.77 1.10
N LEU A 134 17.74 2.93 1.59
CA LEU A 134 16.77 3.27 2.63
C LEU A 134 17.16 2.76 4.02
N ASP A 135 18.38 2.28 4.23
CA ASP A 135 18.84 1.75 5.52
C ASP A 135 17.81 0.84 6.18
N LEU A 136 17.27 -0.11 5.41
CA LEU A 136 16.24 -1.01 5.94
C LEU A 136 16.83 -1.93 7.02
N PRO A 137 16.08 -2.18 8.11
CA PRO A 137 16.54 -3.06 9.17
C PRO A 137 16.80 -4.48 8.62
N PRO A 138 17.90 -5.13 9.02
CA PRO A 138 18.28 -6.46 8.51
C PRO A 138 17.28 -7.56 8.90
N GLU A 139 16.45 -7.33 9.92
CA GLU A 139 15.38 -8.23 10.33
C GLU A 139 14.16 -8.23 9.39
N LEU A 140 14.04 -7.24 8.48
CA LEU A 140 13.01 -7.26 7.46
C LEU A 140 13.39 -8.25 6.35
N GLU A 141 12.53 -9.22 6.09
CA GLU A 141 12.75 -10.18 5.00
C GLU A 141 12.30 -9.58 3.67
N LEU A 142 13.27 -9.15 2.87
CA LEU A 142 13.03 -8.66 1.52
C LEU A 142 13.05 -9.83 0.51
N PHE A 143 12.09 -9.86 -0.42
CA PHE A 143 11.95 -10.87 -1.46
C PHE A 143 11.91 -10.21 -2.84
N ALA A 144 12.62 -10.80 -3.80
CA ALA A 144 12.66 -10.32 -5.17
C ALA A 144 11.64 -11.06 -6.06
N ASP A 145 10.68 -10.31 -6.63
CA ASP A 145 9.71 -10.80 -7.61
C ASP A 145 9.81 -10.01 -8.93
N PRO A 146 10.79 -10.28 -9.80
CA PRO A 146 10.96 -9.50 -11.02
C PRO A 146 9.73 -9.52 -11.94
N THR A 147 8.85 -10.51 -11.79
CA THR A 147 7.63 -10.67 -12.58
C THR A 147 6.42 -9.97 -11.99
N GLY A 148 6.39 -9.70 -10.68
CA GLY A 148 5.26 -9.12 -9.95
C GLY A 148 4.04 -10.04 -9.81
N GLU A 149 4.22 -11.36 -9.94
CA GLU A 149 3.12 -12.33 -9.86
C GLU A 149 2.57 -12.47 -8.44
N ALA A 150 3.37 -12.25 -7.39
CA ALA A 150 2.89 -12.26 -6.01
C ALA A 150 1.82 -11.18 -5.79
N GLY A 151 2.09 -9.94 -6.22
CA GLY A 151 1.11 -8.85 -6.18
C GLY A 151 -0.18 -9.19 -6.92
N ARG A 152 -0.08 -9.77 -8.13
CA ARG A 152 -1.24 -10.16 -8.94
C ARG A 152 -2.05 -11.28 -8.29
N GLY A 153 -1.38 -12.28 -7.70
CA GLY A 153 -2.01 -13.35 -6.94
C GLY A 153 -2.79 -12.82 -5.74
N PHE A 154 -2.22 -11.85 -5.01
CA PHE A 154 -2.88 -11.15 -3.91
C PHE A 154 -4.03 -10.24 -4.37
N GLY A 155 -4.08 -9.85 -5.65
CA GLY A 155 -5.14 -9.02 -6.22
C GLY A 155 -4.87 -7.52 -6.16
N VAL A 156 -3.59 -7.09 -6.15
CA VAL A 156 -3.24 -5.66 -6.27
C VAL A 156 -3.69 -5.07 -7.62
N SER A 157 -3.89 -3.75 -7.66
CA SER A 157 -4.23 -3.06 -8.90
C SER A 157 -3.12 -3.22 -9.95
N ARG A 158 -3.49 -3.60 -11.17
CA ARG A 158 -2.58 -3.72 -12.31
C ARG A 158 -2.36 -2.38 -13.05
N GLY A 159 -3.04 -1.33 -12.61
CA GLY A 159 -2.93 0.02 -13.18
C GLY A 159 -3.91 0.31 -14.32
N PHE A 160 -3.66 1.39 -15.04
CA PHE A 160 -4.50 1.85 -16.14
C PHE A 160 -4.31 0.99 -17.40
N ARG A 161 -5.39 0.34 -17.87
CA ARG A 161 -5.43 -0.49 -19.09
C ARG A 161 -4.25 -1.47 -19.16
N PRO A 162 -4.09 -2.36 -18.17
CA PRO A 162 -2.91 -3.20 -18.02
C PRO A 162 -2.72 -4.14 -19.22
N ASP A 163 -3.82 -4.70 -19.73
CA ASP A 163 -3.82 -5.67 -20.83
C ASP A 163 -3.84 -5.05 -22.24
N ASP A 164 -3.84 -3.71 -22.34
CA ASP A 164 -3.81 -3.04 -23.64
C ASP A 164 -2.37 -2.93 -24.17
N SER A 165 -2.00 -3.85 -25.07
CA SER A 165 -0.68 -3.85 -25.73
C SER A 165 -0.48 -2.71 -26.73
N SER A 166 -1.54 -1.99 -27.12
CA SER A 166 -1.42 -0.84 -28.02
C SER A 166 -0.88 0.42 -27.34
N LEU A 167 -0.93 0.48 -26.01
CA LEU A 167 -0.43 1.61 -25.22
C LEU A 167 0.95 1.32 -24.62
N PRO A 168 1.94 2.21 -24.82
CA PRO A 168 3.23 2.12 -24.15
C PRO A 168 3.07 2.15 -22.62
N PRO A 169 3.86 1.36 -21.85
CA PRO A 169 3.82 1.37 -20.39
C PRO A 169 4.00 2.77 -19.78
N ALA A 170 4.91 3.58 -20.32
CA ALA A 170 5.15 4.94 -19.86
C ALA A 170 3.91 5.86 -20.01
N LEU A 171 3.11 5.67 -21.06
CA LEU A 171 1.88 6.42 -21.26
C LEU A 171 0.79 5.99 -20.26
N LYS A 172 0.72 4.69 -19.95
CA LYS A 172 -0.18 4.18 -18.92
C LYS A 172 0.19 4.74 -17.54
N LEU A 173 1.48 4.75 -17.19
CA LEU A 173 1.97 5.34 -15.96
C LEU A 173 1.69 6.85 -15.91
N PHE A 174 1.92 7.57 -17.01
CA PHE A 174 1.59 8.99 -17.09
C PHE A 174 0.11 9.24 -16.82
N ALA A 175 -0.79 8.48 -17.44
CA ALA A 175 -2.23 8.58 -17.22
C ALA A 175 -2.58 8.35 -15.74
N MET A 176 -2.01 7.32 -15.10
CA MET A 176 -2.17 7.09 -13.65
C MET A 176 -1.65 8.26 -12.81
N GLY A 177 -0.50 8.83 -13.18
CA GLY A 177 0.15 9.96 -12.50
C GLY A 177 -0.71 11.23 -12.49
N ILE A 178 -1.45 11.49 -13.57
CA ILE A 178 -2.38 12.61 -13.66
C ILE A 178 -3.83 12.26 -13.24
N GLY A 179 -4.05 11.06 -12.69
CA GLY A 179 -5.34 10.62 -12.17
C GLY A 179 -6.38 10.25 -13.24
N ILE A 180 -5.95 9.90 -14.46
CA ILE A 180 -6.83 9.41 -15.51
C ILE A 180 -6.98 7.89 -15.39
N GLY A 181 -8.23 7.46 -15.23
CA GLY A 181 -8.60 6.05 -15.17
C GLY A 181 -8.40 5.43 -13.78
N PRO A 182 -8.95 4.23 -13.55
CA PRO A 182 -8.59 3.45 -12.37
C PRO A 182 -7.09 3.09 -12.47
N PRO A 183 -6.33 3.13 -11.38
CA PRO A 183 -6.69 3.55 -10.02
C PRO A 183 -6.81 5.09 -9.85
N TRP A 184 -7.91 5.57 -9.25
CA TRP A 184 -8.28 7.00 -9.23
C TRP A 184 -7.70 7.83 -8.06
N MET A 185 -7.11 7.20 -7.04
CA MET A 185 -6.69 7.89 -5.80
C MET A 185 -5.35 8.61 -5.92
N THR A 186 -4.67 8.56 -7.07
CA THR A 186 -3.36 9.22 -7.24
C THR A 186 -3.42 10.71 -6.94
N LEU A 187 -4.33 11.45 -7.60
CA LEU A 187 -4.39 12.90 -7.42
C LEU A 187 -4.79 13.30 -5.99
N PRO A 188 -5.82 12.70 -5.36
CA PRO A 188 -6.09 12.92 -3.93
C PRO A 188 -4.87 12.67 -3.03
N ALA A 189 -4.16 11.56 -3.22
CA ALA A 189 -3.01 11.19 -2.41
C ALA A 189 -1.82 12.15 -2.58
N VAL A 190 -1.61 12.66 -3.80
CA VAL A 190 -0.61 13.68 -4.09
C VAL A 190 -1.00 15.03 -3.45
N LEU A 191 -2.25 15.47 -3.62
CA LEU A 191 -2.75 16.74 -3.07
C LEU A 191 -2.69 16.76 -1.55
N GLN A 192 -2.95 15.64 -0.87
CA GLN A 192 -2.77 15.53 0.59
C GLN A 192 -1.34 15.91 1.00
N GLY A 193 -0.32 15.56 0.21
CA GLY A 193 1.06 15.92 0.53
C GLY A 193 1.35 17.42 0.43
N TYR A 194 0.62 18.14 -0.42
CA TYR A 194 0.74 19.59 -0.57
C TYR A 194 -0.06 20.36 0.48
N PHE A 195 -1.28 19.92 0.79
CA PHE A 195 -2.16 20.61 1.74
C PHE A 195 -1.93 20.21 3.19
N GLY A 196 -1.36 19.03 3.45
CA GLY A 196 -1.24 18.49 4.80
C GLY A 196 -2.59 18.00 5.35
N ARG A 197 -2.55 17.54 6.60
CA ARG A 197 -3.71 17.07 7.37
C ARG A 197 -3.56 17.45 8.85
N PRO A 198 -4.56 18.07 9.47
CA PRO A 198 -4.51 18.40 10.91
C PRO A 198 -4.31 17.16 11.78
N ASP A 199 -4.93 16.05 11.41
CA ASP A 199 -4.91 14.76 12.11
C ASP A 199 -3.83 13.80 11.59
N GLY A 200 -3.07 14.20 10.55
CA GLY A 200 -2.06 13.35 9.94
C GLY A 200 -0.90 13.02 10.89
N ARG A 201 -0.05 12.07 10.52
CA ARG A 201 1.10 11.66 11.34
C ARG A 201 2.41 12.06 10.67
N ARG A 202 3.24 12.86 11.36
CA ARG A 202 4.53 13.35 10.87
C ARG A 202 5.73 12.49 11.22
N GLU A 203 5.65 11.64 12.25
CA GLU A 203 6.82 10.96 12.82
C GLU A 203 7.67 10.23 11.77
N TRP A 204 7.01 9.46 10.90
CA TRP A 204 7.71 8.74 9.82
C TRP A 204 8.24 9.66 8.72
N ILE A 205 7.56 10.80 8.46
CA ILE A 205 7.96 11.76 7.43
C ILE A 205 9.26 12.45 7.89
N GLU A 206 9.29 12.91 9.13
CA GLU A 206 10.47 13.54 9.73
C GLU A 206 11.62 12.53 9.86
N ALA A 207 11.34 11.30 10.29
CA ALA A 207 12.35 10.23 10.33
C ALA A 207 12.93 9.93 8.94
N ALA A 208 12.10 9.92 7.89
CA ALA A 208 12.55 9.71 6.52
C ALA A 208 13.34 10.89 5.96
N LEU A 209 12.92 12.14 6.22
CA LEU A 209 13.65 13.36 5.87
C LEU A 209 15.00 13.42 6.57
N LYS A 210 15.07 13.09 7.87
CA LYS A 210 16.31 13.00 8.65
C LYS A 210 17.25 11.98 8.04
N GLN A 211 16.77 10.75 7.79
CA GLN A 211 17.58 9.69 7.18
C GLN A 211 18.12 10.11 5.80
N GLY A 212 17.30 10.78 4.98
CA GLY A 212 17.74 11.29 3.70
C GLY A 212 18.76 12.43 3.82
N GLN A 213 18.55 13.38 4.73
CA GLN A 213 19.45 14.50 4.96
C GLN A 213 20.83 14.06 5.47
N LEU A 214 20.86 13.08 6.40
CA LEU A 214 22.11 12.46 6.85
C LEU A 214 22.84 11.71 5.73
N ALA A 215 22.09 11.13 4.78
CA ALA A 215 22.64 10.53 3.56
C ALA A 215 22.97 11.57 2.46
N GLY A 216 22.90 12.86 2.75
CA GLY A 216 23.21 13.94 1.81
C GLY A 216 22.17 14.13 0.68
N ARG A 217 20.93 13.69 0.89
CA ARG A 217 19.85 13.87 -0.09
C ARG A 217 19.27 15.28 -0.04
N TRP A 218 18.96 15.83 -1.20
CA TRP A 218 18.31 17.13 -1.34
C TRP A 218 16.78 16.96 -1.50
N PRO A 219 15.95 17.81 -0.86
CA PRO A 219 16.32 18.97 -0.03
C PRO A 219 16.58 18.63 1.44
N SER A 220 17.44 19.44 2.07
CA SER A 220 17.70 19.44 3.51
C SER A 220 16.83 20.49 4.20
N VAL A 221 15.80 20.03 4.91
CA VAL A 221 14.76 20.89 5.50
C VAL A 221 14.69 20.80 7.02
N LEU A 222 15.41 19.85 7.61
CA LEU A 222 15.51 19.71 9.06
C LEU A 222 16.74 20.46 9.56
N GLU A 223 16.62 21.04 10.74
CA GLU A 223 17.73 21.58 11.52
C GLU A 223 18.18 20.46 12.45
N LEU A 224 19.41 19.99 12.23
CA LEU A 224 19.99 18.89 12.97
C LEU A 224 21.10 19.43 13.87
N ASP A 225 21.18 18.94 15.11
CA ASP A 225 22.31 19.21 16.01
C ASP A 225 23.59 18.48 15.56
N GLY A 226 24.67 18.65 16.31
CA GLY A 226 25.95 17.97 16.05
C GLY A 226 25.91 16.44 16.19
N GLU A 227 24.86 15.88 16.79
CA GLU A 227 24.64 14.44 16.98
C GLU A 227 23.62 13.86 15.97
N GLY A 228 23.00 14.72 15.15
CA GLY A 228 22.00 14.37 14.16
C GLY A 228 20.57 14.30 14.70
N ASN A 229 20.28 14.79 15.91
CA ASN A 229 18.91 14.92 16.41
C ASN A 229 18.22 16.12 15.76
N VAL A 230 16.89 16.03 15.62
CA VAL A 230 16.10 17.11 15.01
C VAL A 230 15.88 18.19 16.07
N GLU A 231 16.50 19.36 15.90
CA GLU A 231 16.26 20.55 16.73
C GLU A 231 15.11 21.39 16.19
N GLY A 232 14.94 21.40 14.86
CA GLY A 232 13.94 22.21 14.19
C GLY A 232 13.51 21.59 12.87
N ASN A 233 12.30 21.91 12.45
CA ASN A 233 11.77 21.51 11.17
C ASN A 233 11.19 22.76 10.49
N ARG A 234 11.71 23.10 9.31
CA ARG A 234 11.33 24.35 8.60
C ARG A 234 9.84 24.45 8.25
N PHE A 235 9.10 23.35 8.31
CA PHE A 235 7.65 23.39 8.14
C PHE A 235 6.92 23.92 9.40
N ASP A 236 7.55 23.98 10.56
CA ASP A 236 6.99 24.59 11.79
C ASP A 236 6.80 26.10 11.68
N ASP A 237 7.51 26.75 10.76
CA ASP A 237 7.40 28.20 10.54
C ASP A 237 6.16 28.60 9.73
N THR A 238 5.35 27.65 9.29
CA THR A 238 4.14 27.91 8.49
C THR A 238 3.02 28.51 9.35
N PRO A 239 2.63 29.79 9.13
CA PRO A 239 1.58 30.41 9.94
C PRO A 239 0.25 29.66 9.79
N LEU A 240 -0.49 29.51 10.90
CA LEU A 240 -1.84 28.90 11.00
C LEU A 240 -1.91 27.37 10.91
N VAL A 241 -0.84 26.70 10.49
CA VAL A 241 -0.83 25.23 10.22
C VAL A 241 0.35 24.50 10.84
N SER A 242 1.19 25.19 11.61
CA SER A 242 2.33 24.60 12.32
C SER A 242 1.93 23.50 13.33
N GLY A 243 0.74 23.60 13.93
CA GLY A 243 0.21 22.59 14.85
C GLY A 243 -0.43 21.37 14.19
N TRP A 244 -0.42 21.27 12.85
CA TRP A 244 -1.01 20.13 12.15
C TRP A 244 -0.12 18.89 12.29
N GLY A 245 -0.74 17.73 12.47
CA GLY A 245 -0.04 16.47 12.58
C GLY A 245 0.72 16.09 11.29
N GLN A 246 0.21 16.46 10.12
CA GLN A 246 0.95 16.48 8.85
C GLN A 246 0.89 17.89 8.27
N ARG A 247 2.04 18.57 8.14
CA ARG A 247 2.09 19.96 7.67
C ARG A 247 1.97 20.06 6.16
N PRO A 248 1.47 21.19 5.62
CA PRO A 248 1.51 21.45 4.20
C PRO A 248 2.92 21.34 3.64
N PHE A 249 3.02 20.83 2.42
CA PHE A 249 4.27 20.59 1.66
C PHE A 249 5.25 19.58 2.27
N GLU A 250 5.17 19.22 3.55
CA GLU A 250 6.17 18.36 4.20
C GLU A 250 6.29 16.97 3.54
N LEU A 251 5.16 16.30 3.33
CA LEU A 251 5.14 15.01 2.62
C LEU A 251 5.48 15.16 1.13
N ALA A 252 5.03 16.23 0.48
CA ALA A 252 5.41 16.51 -0.91
C ALA A 252 6.92 16.70 -1.05
N THR A 253 7.56 17.35 -0.07
CA THR A 253 9.00 17.53 0.00
C THR A 253 9.74 16.22 0.21
N LEU A 254 9.25 15.32 1.07
CA LEU A 254 9.82 13.97 1.19
C LEU A 254 9.73 13.21 -0.14
N ARG A 255 8.56 13.24 -0.80
CA ARG A 255 8.38 12.58 -2.10
C ARG A 255 9.27 13.18 -3.18
N LEU A 256 9.47 14.49 -3.18
CA LEU A 256 10.44 15.16 -4.06
C LEU A 256 11.88 14.73 -3.75
N GLN A 257 12.25 14.63 -2.47
CA GLN A 257 13.56 14.14 -2.04
C GLN A 257 13.83 12.73 -2.56
N ASN A 258 12.84 11.84 -2.41
CA ASN A 258 12.88 10.47 -2.91
C ASN A 258 13.00 10.44 -4.44
N LEU A 259 12.19 11.22 -5.17
CA LEU A 259 12.26 11.33 -6.62
C LEU A 259 13.66 11.76 -7.09
N ALA A 260 14.15 12.89 -6.59
CA ALA A 260 15.42 13.47 -7.04
C ALA A 260 16.63 12.61 -6.65
N SER A 261 16.69 12.17 -5.39
CA SER A 261 17.91 11.61 -4.81
C SER A 261 17.96 10.08 -4.86
N LEU A 262 16.81 9.40 -5.00
CA LEU A 262 16.74 7.94 -5.14
C LEU A 262 16.36 7.54 -6.56
N GLN A 263 15.16 7.91 -7.00
CA GLN A 263 14.56 7.36 -8.22
C GLN A 263 15.28 7.84 -9.49
N LEU A 264 15.61 9.13 -9.59
CA LEU A 264 16.32 9.69 -10.73
C LEU A 264 17.82 9.37 -10.70
N LYS A 265 18.46 9.48 -9.52
CA LYS A 265 19.90 9.25 -9.35
C LYS A 265 20.30 7.78 -9.54
N HIS A 266 19.45 6.84 -9.15
CA HIS A 266 19.70 5.40 -9.22
C HIS A 266 18.76 4.68 -10.19
N ARG A 267 18.22 5.40 -11.18
CA ARG A 267 17.21 4.88 -12.13
C ARG A 267 17.59 3.53 -12.75
N ASP A 268 18.83 3.39 -13.20
CA ASP A 268 19.26 2.17 -13.89
C ASP A 268 19.36 0.96 -12.96
N GLU A 269 19.64 1.19 -11.68
CA GLU A 269 19.76 0.15 -10.64
C GLU A 269 18.38 -0.21 -10.04
N LEU A 270 17.40 0.70 -10.11
CA LEU A 270 16.09 0.56 -9.46
C LEU A 270 14.92 0.34 -10.45
N LYS A 271 15.18 0.30 -11.76
CA LYS A 271 14.14 0.09 -12.77
C LYS A 271 13.52 -1.31 -12.67
N HIS A 272 12.28 -1.41 -13.13
CA HIS A 272 11.61 -2.67 -13.36
C HIS A 272 12.30 -3.46 -14.48
N VAL A 273 12.17 -4.78 -14.43
CA VAL A 273 12.62 -5.70 -15.50
C VAL A 273 11.46 -6.11 -16.39
N ASP A 274 10.29 -6.33 -15.80
CA ASP A 274 9.05 -6.61 -16.51
C ASP A 274 8.18 -5.35 -16.61
N ASP A 275 7.83 -4.95 -17.84
CA ASP A 275 7.00 -3.78 -18.13
C ASP A 275 5.62 -3.83 -17.45
N ARG A 276 5.10 -5.04 -17.16
CA ARG A 276 3.83 -5.23 -16.43
C ARG A 276 3.93 -4.69 -14.99
N CYS A 277 5.13 -4.59 -14.44
CA CYS A 277 5.38 -4.07 -13.10
C CYS A 277 5.39 -2.54 -13.03
N LEU A 278 5.51 -1.82 -14.16
CA LEU A 278 5.59 -0.37 -14.16
C LEU A 278 4.29 0.30 -13.66
N THR A 279 3.14 -0.29 -13.99
CA THR A 279 1.81 0.25 -13.62
C THR A 279 1.14 -0.54 -12.50
N GLN A 280 1.75 -1.65 -12.09
CA GLN A 280 1.25 -2.45 -10.99
C GLN A 280 1.49 -1.70 -9.67
N LEU A 281 0.41 -1.48 -8.91
CA LEU A 281 0.50 -0.91 -7.58
C LEU A 281 0.79 -1.98 -6.53
N GLY A 282 0.91 -1.57 -5.28
CA GLY A 282 1.15 -2.44 -4.15
C GLY A 282 -0.09 -2.72 -3.30
N GLY A 283 0.20 -3.24 -2.11
CA GLY A 283 -0.74 -3.49 -1.04
C GLY A 283 -0.01 -4.06 0.16
N CYS A 284 -0.72 -4.28 1.26
CA CYS A 284 -0.18 -4.99 2.40
C CYS A 284 -1.27 -5.74 3.16
N CYS A 285 -0.87 -6.69 3.99
CA CYS A 285 -1.75 -7.33 4.95
C CYS A 285 -0.99 -7.68 6.22
N VAL A 286 -1.71 -7.78 7.33
CA VAL A 286 -1.21 -8.45 8.54
C VAL A 286 -1.98 -9.74 8.67
N VAL A 287 -1.27 -10.87 8.73
CA VAL A 287 -1.87 -12.17 9.01
C VAL A 287 -1.59 -12.57 10.46
N GLY A 288 -2.56 -13.21 11.09
CA GLY A 288 -2.42 -13.85 12.38
C GLY A 288 -2.08 -15.34 12.27
N THR A 289 -2.33 -16.07 13.35
CA THR A 289 -2.11 -17.52 13.43
C THR A 289 -2.86 -18.25 12.31
N GLY A 290 -2.17 -19.17 11.61
CA GLY A 290 -2.78 -19.95 10.52
C GLY A 290 -2.93 -19.18 9.20
N GLY A 291 -2.42 -17.95 9.11
CA GLY A 291 -2.45 -17.14 7.89
C GLY A 291 -3.76 -16.39 7.64
N GLU A 292 -4.63 -16.27 8.67
CA GLU A 292 -5.86 -15.47 8.57
C GLU A 292 -5.54 -13.97 8.54
N ALA A 293 -6.13 -13.24 7.59
CA ALA A 293 -5.94 -11.80 7.49
C ALA A 293 -6.65 -11.06 8.64
N VAL A 294 -5.88 -10.31 9.42
CA VAL A 294 -6.36 -9.39 10.46
C VAL A 294 -6.56 -7.99 9.88
N TYR A 295 -5.65 -7.60 8.97
CA TYR A 295 -5.71 -6.34 8.24
C TYR A 295 -5.34 -6.59 6.77
N SER A 296 -5.97 -5.88 5.83
CA SER A 296 -5.58 -5.92 4.43
C SER A 296 -5.87 -4.60 3.73
N TRP A 297 -4.94 -4.20 2.87
CA TRP A 297 -4.99 -3.00 2.04
C TRP A 297 -4.52 -3.30 0.63
N VAL A 298 -5.19 -2.71 -0.35
CA VAL A 298 -4.75 -2.68 -1.75
C VAL A 298 -4.69 -1.22 -2.17
N ASP A 299 -3.55 -0.80 -2.71
CA ASP A 299 -3.33 0.58 -3.12
C ASP A 299 -4.33 0.96 -4.22
N ARG A 300 -4.95 2.14 -4.09
CA ARG A 300 -5.97 2.65 -5.03
C ARG A 300 -5.44 3.79 -5.87
N GLY A 301 -4.13 4.04 -5.83
CA GLY A 301 -3.43 5.08 -6.58
C GLY A 301 -1.93 5.05 -6.32
N LEU A 302 -1.18 5.79 -7.13
CA LEU A 302 0.19 6.15 -6.75
C LEU A 302 0.10 7.04 -5.52
N CYS A 303 1.05 6.89 -4.59
CA CYS A 303 1.10 7.57 -3.31
C CYS A 303 -0.03 7.22 -2.30
N ASP A 304 -0.90 6.24 -2.60
CA ASP A 304 -2.01 5.77 -1.73
C ASP A 304 -1.60 4.52 -0.92
N VAL A 305 -0.56 4.68 -0.10
CA VAL A 305 -0.07 3.68 0.85
C VAL A 305 -0.83 3.86 2.18
N PRO A 306 -1.22 2.78 2.90
CA PRO A 306 -2.04 2.90 4.09
C PRO A 306 -1.32 3.70 5.18
N ASP A 307 -2.09 4.26 6.10
CA ASP A 307 -1.55 4.79 7.34
C ASP A 307 -1.13 3.61 8.23
N MET A 308 0.08 3.63 8.77
CA MET A 308 0.58 2.54 9.61
C MET A 308 -0.12 2.53 10.97
N GLU A 309 -0.63 3.68 11.45
CA GLU A 309 -1.44 3.71 12.67
C GLU A 309 -2.79 2.99 12.48
N ASP A 310 -3.41 3.09 11.30
CA ASP A 310 -4.62 2.30 10.99
C ASP A 310 -4.33 0.80 11.12
N ILE A 311 -3.13 0.35 10.73
CA ILE A 311 -2.69 -1.03 10.92
C ILE A 311 -2.55 -1.34 12.42
N LEU A 312 -1.88 -0.48 13.19
CA LEU A 312 -1.65 -0.65 14.63
C LEU A 312 -2.93 -0.63 15.48
N GLU A 313 -3.96 0.06 15.02
CA GLU A 313 -5.30 0.08 15.62
C GLU A 313 -6.10 -1.18 15.31
N CYS A 314 -5.87 -1.83 14.16
CA CYS A 314 -6.58 -3.04 13.76
C CYS A 314 -6.02 -4.34 14.38
N ILE A 315 -4.78 -4.33 14.87
CA ILE A 315 -4.05 -5.54 15.32
C ILE A 315 -3.89 -5.64 16.83
#